data_AF-A0A448I1X7-F1
#
_entry.id   AF-A0A448I1X7-F1
#
_cell.length_a   1.000
_cell.length_b   1.000
_cell.length_c   1.000
_cell.angle_alpha   90.00
_cell.angle_beta   90.00
_cell.angle_gamma   90.00
#
_symmetry.space_group_name_H-M   'P 1'
#
loop_
_entity.id
_entity.type
_entity.pdbx_description
1 polymer ?
#
loop_
_entity_poly.entity_id
_entity_poly.type
_entity_poly.pdbx_seq_one_letter_code
_entity_poly.pdbx_strand_id
1 'polypeptide(L)'
;MTQRSGPDSSSRKPQGPFAKARQTIDPRVFVPASLVIFGLIGFAVIYSSTAADAFGTLNAAVSDGIGWWYVLATTGFVGFAVYCGLSRVGTLRLGADHERPEFSFPAWLAMLFSAGMGIGLVFYGVAEPLTHYVSPPESMGVEGGTDAAANQAMALTMFHWGLHAWAIYVVVGLGMAYMTYRRGRPLSVRWLLEPLLGRERVEGWIGHAVDSVAIVGTLFGVATSLGFGITQIAAGLDYLGWIEINNWWVVGMIAAITAMATYSVVSGVSRGLKWLSNINMILAGVLAGFVLIAGPTLFLMQAWVQNLGSYVQSLPELMLRTGPFTDGAWLGTWTIFYWGWWISWAPFVGMFIARISRGRTVREFVGAVLLVPTVIGSLWFTVFGDSAILRQRNNDDMLVDGAVDTNTSLFELLNGLPLATITSVLAIVVIVFFFVTSSDSGSLVIDILSSGGELETPKVTRVYWSVLEGVAAAILLVVGGAGSLTALQTASIVTAVPFSVIMVIACVSMLRAFRYDLATTPSLMRVSEPEGLNGQRVSRREVSATLAGLVMVHQIAPGSYEVSPDTGELIIADPVDPLGDAPSSDGSDETDRAAD
;
A
#
# COMPACT_ATOMS: atom_id res chain seq x y z
N MET A 1 -32.12 -11.85 25.45
CA MET A 1 -31.85 -13.03 26.30
C MET A 1 -32.91 -14.08 25.98
N THR A 2 -32.57 -15.01 25.09
CA THR A 2 -33.29 -16.26 24.78
C THR A 2 -32.31 -17.11 23.98
N GLN A 3 -31.57 -17.98 24.67
CA GLN A 3 -30.59 -18.89 24.09
C GLN A 3 -31.31 -20.01 23.34
N ARG A 4 -31.11 -20.11 22.03
CA ARG A 4 -31.27 -21.37 21.30
C ARG A 4 -30.00 -22.20 21.52
N SER A 5 -30.16 -23.35 22.15
CA SER A 5 -29.14 -24.38 22.32
C SER A 5 -28.71 -24.92 20.95
N GLY A 6 -27.46 -24.65 20.56
CA GLY A 6 -26.80 -25.30 19.43
C GLY A 6 -26.41 -26.74 19.77
N PRO A 7 -26.23 -27.62 18.77
CA PRO A 7 -25.88 -29.01 19.00
C PRO A 7 -24.44 -29.17 19.48
N ASP A 8 -24.27 -30.15 20.37
CA ASP A 8 -23.06 -30.71 20.98
C ASP A 8 -21.69 -30.29 20.42
N SER A 9 -20.89 -29.63 21.26
CA SER A 9 -19.47 -29.31 21.03
C SER A 9 -18.52 -30.46 21.42
N SER A 10 -18.98 -31.71 21.43
CA SER A 10 -18.20 -32.85 21.88
C SER A 10 -17.94 -33.84 20.72
N SER A 11 -16.74 -33.76 20.10
CA SER A 11 -16.04 -34.81 19.29
C SER A 11 -15.30 -34.36 18.00
N ARG A 12 -14.82 -33.12 17.88
CA ARG A 12 -13.82 -32.83 16.82
C ARG A 12 -12.48 -33.49 17.19
N LYS A 13 -12.16 -34.63 16.58
CA LYS A 13 -10.80 -35.22 16.58
C LYS A 13 -9.77 -34.11 16.30
N PRO A 14 -8.59 -34.10 16.95
CA PRO A 14 -7.54 -33.16 16.60
C PRO A 14 -7.19 -33.36 15.12
N GLN A 15 -7.67 -32.46 14.28
CA GLN A 15 -7.41 -32.51 12.85
C GLN A 15 -5.94 -32.18 12.64
N GLY A 16 -5.22 -33.03 11.92
CA GLY A 16 -3.83 -32.76 11.55
C GLY A 16 -3.70 -31.43 10.82
N PRO A 17 -2.52 -30.77 10.85
CA PRO A 17 -2.32 -29.44 10.28
C PRO A 17 -2.72 -29.33 8.79
N PHE A 18 -2.57 -30.42 8.02
CA PHE A 18 -3.00 -30.51 6.62
C PHE A 18 -4.53 -30.61 6.43
N ALA A 19 -5.26 -31.20 7.38
CA ALA A 19 -6.72 -31.27 7.32
C ALA A 19 -7.36 -29.91 7.62
N LYS A 20 -6.76 -29.13 8.54
CA LYS A 20 -7.15 -27.74 8.79
C LYS A 20 -6.85 -26.85 7.57
N ALA A 21 -5.68 -26.99 6.95
CA ALA A 21 -5.32 -26.30 5.70
C ALA A 21 -6.36 -26.53 4.59
N ARG A 22 -6.76 -27.78 4.34
CA ARG A 22 -7.72 -28.12 3.29
C ARG A 22 -9.12 -27.52 3.51
N GLN A 23 -9.49 -27.18 4.73
CA GLN A 23 -10.79 -26.58 5.07
C GLN A 23 -10.77 -25.04 4.99
N THR A 24 -9.60 -24.41 5.17
CA THR A 24 -9.46 -22.95 5.22
C THR A 24 -9.10 -22.34 3.87
N ILE A 25 -8.42 -23.07 3.00
CA ILE A 25 -8.06 -22.60 1.64
C ILE A 25 -9.33 -22.39 0.81
N ASP A 26 -9.43 -21.27 0.09
CA ASP A 26 -10.37 -21.08 -1.03
C ASP A 26 -9.73 -21.65 -2.30
N PRO A 27 -10.10 -22.87 -2.76
CA PRO A 27 -9.41 -23.52 -3.88
C PRO A 27 -9.57 -22.74 -5.19
N ARG A 28 -10.62 -21.91 -5.31
CA ARG A 28 -10.92 -21.12 -6.50
C ARG A 28 -10.02 -19.90 -6.64
N VAL A 29 -9.27 -19.57 -5.59
CA VAL A 29 -8.28 -18.48 -5.57
C VAL A 29 -6.87 -19.03 -5.43
N PHE A 30 -6.67 -19.94 -4.48
CA PHE A 30 -5.37 -20.53 -4.20
C PHE A 30 -4.77 -21.24 -5.42
N VAL A 31 -5.53 -22.10 -6.09
CA VAL A 31 -5.01 -22.89 -7.22
C VAL A 31 -4.70 -22.01 -8.43
N PRO A 32 -5.60 -21.12 -8.90
CA PRO A 32 -5.28 -20.23 -10.01
C PRO A 32 -4.08 -19.31 -9.73
N ALA A 33 -4.01 -18.70 -8.55
CA ALA A 33 -2.87 -17.86 -8.17
C ALA A 33 -1.55 -18.65 -8.20
N SER A 34 -1.50 -19.82 -7.56
CA SER A 34 -0.32 -20.70 -7.58
C SER A 34 0.06 -21.11 -9.00
N LEU A 35 -0.90 -21.47 -9.85
CA LEU A 35 -0.64 -21.86 -11.24
C LEU A 35 -0.07 -20.71 -12.06
N VAL A 36 -0.58 -19.49 -11.89
CA VAL A 36 -0.03 -18.30 -12.57
C VAL A 36 1.39 -18.03 -12.09
N ILE A 37 1.66 -18.10 -10.79
CA ILE A 37 3.00 -17.89 -10.23
C ILE A 37 3.98 -18.94 -10.75
N PHE A 38 3.65 -20.23 -10.64
CA PHE A 38 4.49 -21.30 -11.18
C PHE A 38 4.66 -21.21 -12.70
N GLY A 39 3.63 -20.81 -13.42
CA GLY A 39 3.68 -20.58 -14.86
C GLY A 39 4.66 -19.46 -15.22
N LEU A 40 4.63 -18.34 -14.52
CA LEU A 40 5.55 -17.21 -14.72
C LEU A 40 6.99 -17.57 -14.31
N ILE A 41 7.18 -18.27 -13.20
CA ILE A 41 8.49 -18.78 -12.77
C ILE A 41 9.04 -19.77 -13.81
N GLY A 42 8.21 -20.72 -14.25
CA GLY A 42 8.58 -21.72 -15.25
C GLY A 42 8.91 -21.08 -16.59
N PHE A 43 8.13 -20.08 -17.01
CA PHE A 43 8.43 -19.27 -18.20
C PHE A 43 9.78 -18.58 -18.06
N ALA A 44 10.06 -17.92 -16.94
CA ALA A 44 11.35 -17.28 -16.70
C ALA A 44 12.53 -18.27 -16.80
N VAL A 45 12.40 -19.45 -16.19
CA VAL A 45 13.45 -20.49 -16.23
C VAL A 45 13.67 -21.05 -17.63
N ILE A 46 12.59 -21.46 -18.32
CA ILE A 46 12.66 -22.09 -19.64
C ILE A 46 13.26 -21.14 -20.66
N TYR A 47 12.85 -19.87 -20.61
CA TYR A 47 13.32 -18.87 -21.54
C TYR A 47 14.58 -18.16 -21.05
N SER A 48 15.23 -18.56 -19.95
CA SER A 48 16.35 -17.83 -19.31
C SER A 48 17.43 -17.26 -20.26
N SER A 49 17.82 -17.98 -21.31
CA SER A 49 18.77 -17.51 -22.33
C SER A 49 18.23 -16.43 -23.27
N THR A 50 16.91 -16.34 -23.43
CA THR A 50 16.15 -15.31 -24.18
C THR A 50 15.44 -14.34 -23.22
N ALA A 51 15.37 -14.65 -21.93
CA ALA A 51 14.50 -14.00 -20.96
C ALA A 51 15.04 -12.64 -20.54
N ALA A 52 16.36 -12.45 -20.49
CA ALA A 52 16.93 -11.13 -20.24
C ALA A 52 16.47 -10.12 -21.32
N ASP A 53 16.56 -10.50 -22.59
CA ASP A 53 16.08 -9.69 -23.72
C ASP A 53 14.54 -9.59 -23.73
N ALA A 54 13.83 -10.68 -23.38
CA ALA A 54 12.37 -10.69 -23.34
C ALA A 54 11.81 -9.84 -22.20
N PHE A 55 12.43 -9.82 -21.00
CA PHE A 55 12.05 -8.95 -19.90
C PHE A 55 12.35 -7.49 -20.23
N GLY A 56 13.49 -7.20 -20.85
CA GLY A 56 13.78 -5.86 -21.37
C GLY A 56 12.73 -5.39 -22.40
N THR A 57 12.38 -6.26 -23.35
CA THR A 57 11.35 -5.98 -24.37
C THR A 57 9.97 -5.83 -23.76
N LEU A 58 9.60 -6.68 -22.80
CA LEU A 58 8.32 -6.62 -22.11
C LEU A 58 8.21 -5.36 -21.25
N ASN A 59 9.29 -4.99 -20.56
CA ASN A 59 9.36 -3.74 -19.82
C ASN A 59 9.14 -2.55 -20.75
N ALA A 60 9.87 -2.48 -21.87
CA ALA A 60 9.70 -1.44 -22.87
C ALA A 60 8.25 -1.41 -23.42
N ALA A 61 7.69 -2.56 -23.76
CA ALA A 61 6.31 -2.64 -24.27
C ALA A 61 5.27 -2.14 -23.24
N VAL A 62 5.47 -2.44 -21.95
CA VAL A 62 4.58 -1.95 -20.89
C VAL A 62 4.80 -0.47 -20.62
N SER A 63 6.05 0.00 -20.57
CA SER A 63 6.37 1.42 -20.39
C SER A 63 5.84 2.28 -21.53
N ASP A 64 6.04 1.87 -22.79
CA ASP A 64 5.61 2.60 -23.98
C ASP A 64 4.10 2.53 -24.20
N GLY A 65 3.47 1.38 -23.91
CA GLY A 65 2.05 1.16 -24.15
C GLY A 65 1.13 1.61 -23.01
N ILE A 66 1.50 1.31 -21.76
CA ILE A 66 0.64 1.43 -20.57
C ILE A 66 1.14 2.53 -19.62
N GLY A 67 2.33 3.12 -19.83
CA GLY A 67 2.89 4.13 -18.94
C GLY A 67 1.95 5.31 -18.66
N TRP A 68 1.27 5.81 -19.70
CA TRP A 68 0.29 6.91 -19.55
C TRP A 68 -0.89 6.54 -18.62
N TRP A 69 -1.31 5.26 -18.65
CA TRP A 69 -2.40 4.77 -17.81
C TRP A 69 -1.97 4.72 -16.35
N TYR A 70 -0.72 4.32 -16.05
CA TYR A 70 -0.19 4.35 -14.69
C TYR A 70 -0.12 5.77 -14.15
N VAL A 71 0.41 6.72 -14.92
CA VAL A 71 0.45 8.14 -14.52
C VAL A 71 -0.96 8.65 -14.22
N LEU A 72 -1.92 8.41 -15.12
CA LEU A 72 -3.29 8.86 -14.93
C LEU A 72 -3.96 8.20 -13.72
N ALA A 73 -3.79 6.89 -13.55
CA ALA A 73 -4.39 6.13 -12.46
C ALA A 73 -3.84 6.58 -11.10
N THR A 74 -2.51 6.68 -10.94
CA THR A 74 -1.89 7.05 -9.65
C THR A 74 -2.20 8.48 -9.26
N THR A 75 -2.21 9.41 -10.22
CA THR A 75 -2.71 10.77 -10.00
C THR A 75 -4.20 10.80 -9.64
N GLY A 76 -5.01 9.98 -10.32
CA GLY A 76 -6.41 9.78 -9.97
C GLY A 76 -6.60 9.29 -8.53
N PHE A 77 -5.74 8.40 -8.05
CA PHE A 77 -5.75 7.92 -6.66
C PHE A 77 -5.41 9.02 -5.67
N VAL A 78 -4.47 9.92 -5.98
CA VAL A 78 -4.21 11.12 -5.16
C VAL A 78 -5.47 11.98 -5.08
N GLY A 79 -6.11 12.26 -6.23
CA GLY A 79 -7.36 13.02 -6.28
C GLY A 79 -8.48 12.37 -5.47
N PHE A 80 -8.64 11.05 -5.58
CA PHE A 80 -9.60 10.26 -4.80
C PHE A 80 -9.33 10.33 -3.30
N ALA A 81 -8.07 10.17 -2.88
CA ALA A 81 -7.68 10.24 -1.47
C ALA A 81 -7.95 11.65 -0.91
N VAL A 82 -7.51 12.70 -1.60
CA VAL A 82 -7.76 14.10 -1.21
C VAL A 82 -9.26 14.38 -1.11
N TYR A 83 -10.06 13.91 -2.08
CA TYR A 83 -11.52 14.01 -2.03
C TYR A 83 -12.09 13.32 -0.77
N CYS A 84 -11.66 12.09 -0.46
CA CYS A 84 -12.14 11.37 0.71
C CYS A 84 -11.78 12.08 2.02
N GLY A 85 -10.58 12.66 2.12
CA GLY A 85 -10.11 13.38 3.31
C GLY A 85 -10.82 14.72 3.52
N LEU A 86 -10.97 15.52 2.46
CA LEU A 86 -11.49 16.89 2.54
C LEU A 86 -13.02 16.98 2.47
N SER A 87 -13.69 16.02 1.83
CA SER A 87 -15.14 16.04 1.69
C SER A 87 -15.87 15.58 2.96
N ARG A 88 -17.21 15.51 2.88
CA ARG A 88 -18.05 14.93 3.92
C ARG A 88 -17.81 13.44 4.14
N VAL A 89 -17.29 12.72 3.14
CA VAL A 89 -16.88 11.31 3.29
C VAL A 89 -15.90 11.16 4.46
N GLY A 90 -15.05 12.18 4.68
CA GLY A 90 -14.10 12.24 5.78
C GLY A 90 -14.70 12.08 7.18
N THR A 91 -16.01 12.31 7.37
CA THR A 91 -16.68 12.15 8.68
C THR A 91 -17.13 10.72 8.96
N LEU A 92 -17.17 9.84 7.95
CA LEU A 92 -17.52 8.45 8.14
C LEU A 92 -16.48 7.76 9.04
N ARG A 93 -16.94 6.88 9.92
CA ARG A 93 -16.07 6.03 10.74
C ARG A 93 -15.87 4.68 10.08
N LEU A 94 -14.66 4.13 10.18
CA LEU A 94 -14.28 2.80 9.72
C LEU A 94 -14.69 1.76 10.77
N GLY A 95 -15.99 1.56 10.90
CA GLY A 95 -16.63 0.80 11.97
C GLY A 95 -18.06 1.27 12.18
N ALA A 96 -18.65 0.92 13.32
CA ALA A 96 -19.91 1.51 13.76
C ALA A 96 -19.76 3.01 14.07
N ASP A 97 -20.84 3.79 13.98
CA ASP A 97 -20.78 5.26 14.14
C ASP A 97 -20.32 5.74 15.53
N HIS A 98 -20.38 4.87 16.53
CA HIS A 98 -19.92 5.12 17.90
C HIS A 98 -18.67 4.31 18.28
N GLU A 99 -18.11 3.56 17.33
CA GLU A 99 -16.93 2.74 17.56
C GLU A 99 -15.69 3.62 17.77
N ARG A 100 -14.94 3.31 18.83
CA ARG A 100 -13.71 4.01 19.18
C ARG A 100 -12.51 3.35 18.51
N PRO A 101 -11.45 4.10 18.21
CA PRO A 101 -10.22 3.52 17.67
C PRO A 101 -9.64 2.44 18.59
N GLU A 102 -9.24 1.31 18.01
CA GLU A 102 -8.65 0.19 18.75
C GLU A 102 -7.28 0.53 19.34
N PHE A 103 -6.47 1.27 18.57
CA PHE A 103 -5.15 1.73 18.99
C PHE A 103 -5.15 3.21 19.31
N SER A 104 -4.30 3.65 20.26
CA SER A 104 -4.09 5.08 20.52
C SER A 104 -3.48 5.76 19.30
N PHE A 105 -3.69 7.07 19.16
CA PHE A 105 -3.21 7.82 17.98
C PHE A 105 -1.68 7.72 17.78
N PRO A 106 -0.83 7.90 18.82
CA PRO A 106 0.62 7.73 18.65
C PRO A 106 1.04 6.30 18.31
N ALA A 107 0.40 5.29 18.92
CA ALA A 107 0.70 3.89 18.62
C ALA A 107 0.33 3.54 17.16
N TRP A 108 -0.80 4.06 16.69
CA TRP A 108 -1.24 3.90 15.30
C TRP A 108 -0.27 4.54 14.31
N LEU A 109 0.20 5.77 14.57
CA LEU A 109 1.22 6.41 13.73
C LEU A 109 2.55 5.64 13.70
N ALA A 110 2.99 5.11 14.85
CA ALA A 110 4.20 4.30 14.92
C ALA A 110 4.08 3.00 14.09
N MET A 111 2.91 2.34 14.13
CA MET A 111 2.65 1.15 13.32
C MET A 111 2.54 1.47 11.83
N LEU A 112 1.88 2.57 11.46
CA LEU A 112 1.78 3.03 10.08
C LEU A 112 3.17 3.32 9.51
N PHE A 113 4.01 4.02 10.28
CA PHE A 113 5.40 4.26 9.92
C PHE A 113 6.17 2.95 9.71
N SER A 114 6.04 2.03 10.66
CA SER A 114 6.73 0.74 10.61
C SER A 114 6.36 -0.14 9.41
N ALA A 115 5.14 -0.02 8.89
CA ALA A 115 4.71 -0.77 7.71
C ALA A 115 5.09 -0.10 6.39
N GLY A 116 5.38 1.20 6.43
CA GLY A 116 5.77 1.95 5.26
C GLY A 116 7.26 1.98 4.97
N MET A 117 8.07 1.76 6.01
CA MET A 117 9.51 1.64 5.89
C MET A 117 9.87 0.24 5.38
N GLY A 118 10.66 0.17 4.31
CA GLY A 118 11.07 -1.10 3.72
C GLY A 118 12.47 -1.04 3.11
N ILE A 119 12.90 -2.16 2.55
CA ILE A 119 14.20 -2.31 1.86
C ILE A 119 14.38 -1.20 0.82
N GLY A 120 13.31 -0.85 0.12
CA GLY A 120 13.32 0.19 -0.90
C GLY A 120 13.89 1.53 -0.44
N LEU A 121 13.60 1.98 0.79
CA LEU A 121 14.16 3.25 1.31
C LEU A 121 15.66 3.14 1.55
N VAL A 122 16.15 1.98 1.98
CA VAL A 122 17.59 1.76 2.19
C VAL A 122 18.32 1.60 0.86
N PHE A 123 17.68 0.95 -0.12
CA PHE A 123 18.22 0.71 -1.45
C PHE A 123 18.30 1.98 -2.29
N TYR A 124 17.18 2.69 -2.44
CA TYR A 124 17.10 3.91 -3.26
C TYR A 124 17.44 5.19 -2.48
N GLY A 125 17.58 5.11 -1.15
CA GLY A 125 17.81 6.26 -0.26
C GLY A 125 18.99 7.13 -0.65
N VAL A 126 20.06 6.51 -1.16
CA VAL A 126 21.23 7.18 -1.71
C VAL A 126 21.19 7.18 -3.24
N ALA A 127 20.95 6.00 -3.82
CA ALA A 127 21.11 5.77 -5.24
C ALA A 127 20.20 6.65 -6.13
N GLU A 128 18.93 6.82 -5.78
CA GLU A 128 17.99 7.54 -6.63
C GLU A 128 18.28 9.05 -6.68
N PRO A 129 18.38 9.78 -5.54
CA PRO A 129 18.79 11.18 -5.56
C PRO A 129 20.12 11.41 -6.28
N LEU A 130 21.12 10.56 -6.00
CA LEU A 130 22.43 10.68 -6.63
C LEU A 130 22.35 10.45 -8.14
N THR A 131 21.57 9.47 -8.59
CA THR A 131 21.38 9.20 -10.02
C THR A 131 20.67 10.36 -10.71
N HIS A 132 19.63 10.92 -10.11
CA HIS A 132 18.95 12.08 -10.66
C HIS A 132 19.80 13.36 -10.64
N TYR A 133 20.77 13.46 -9.74
CA TYR A 133 21.74 14.56 -9.74
C TYR A 133 22.77 14.42 -10.88
N VAL A 134 23.30 13.22 -11.09
CA VAL A 134 24.34 12.96 -12.11
C VAL A 134 23.74 12.90 -13.52
N SER A 135 22.60 12.22 -13.66
CA SER A 135 21.91 11.96 -14.93
C SER A 135 20.42 12.30 -14.80
N PRO A 136 20.07 13.60 -14.68
CA PRO A 136 18.68 14.06 -14.65
C PRO A 136 17.97 13.73 -15.97
N PRO A 137 16.62 13.68 -15.99
CA PRO A 137 15.86 13.53 -17.23
C PRO A 137 16.13 14.71 -18.17
N GLU A 138 16.76 14.44 -19.32
CA GLU A 138 17.22 15.46 -20.29
C GLU A 138 16.12 16.43 -20.73
N SER A 139 14.90 15.92 -20.85
CA SER A 139 13.68 16.66 -21.20
C SER A 139 13.27 17.76 -20.24
N MET A 140 13.76 17.74 -19.00
CA MET A 140 13.55 18.82 -18.04
C MET A 140 14.60 19.92 -18.19
N GLY A 141 15.55 19.76 -19.12
CA GLY A 141 16.49 20.80 -19.52
C GLY A 141 17.50 21.20 -18.44
N VAL A 142 17.70 20.35 -17.44
CA VAL A 142 18.65 20.57 -16.35
C VAL A 142 19.87 19.69 -16.60
N GLU A 143 21.05 20.32 -16.66
CA GLU A 143 22.31 19.62 -16.82
C GLU A 143 22.71 18.92 -15.51
N GLY A 144 23.17 17.68 -15.61
CA GLY A 144 23.66 16.90 -14.47
C GLY A 144 24.86 17.54 -13.78
N GLY A 145 25.03 17.25 -12.48
CA GLY A 145 26.13 17.78 -11.68
C GLY A 145 25.94 19.24 -11.23
N THR A 146 24.87 19.92 -11.65
CA THR A 146 24.61 21.33 -11.30
C THR A 146 23.80 21.49 -10.01
N ASP A 147 23.84 22.67 -9.38
CA ASP A 147 22.99 22.99 -8.22
C ASP A 147 21.48 22.89 -8.56
N ALA A 148 21.11 23.16 -9.81
CA ALA A 148 19.74 22.95 -10.28
C ALA A 148 19.37 21.46 -10.32
N ALA A 149 20.30 20.59 -10.77
CA ALA A 149 20.10 19.14 -10.75
C ALA A 149 19.95 18.59 -9.34
N ALA A 150 20.69 19.12 -8.35
CA ALA A 150 20.57 18.69 -6.96
C ALA A 150 19.16 18.93 -6.41
N ASN A 151 18.60 20.12 -6.66
CA ASN A 151 17.23 20.46 -6.24
C ASN A 151 16.18 19.63 -6.98
N GLN A 152 16.36 19.44 -8.29
CA GLN A 152 15.45 18.63 -9.11
C GLN A 152 15.47 17.16 -8.70
N ALA A 153 16.64 16.61 -8.40
CA ALA A 153 16.81 15.22 -7.97
C ALA A 153 15.96 14.91 -6.74
N MET A 154 16.02 15.79 -5.73
CA MET A 154 15.22 15.64 -4.51
C MET A 154 13.72 15.78 -4.78
N ALA A 155 13.30 16.69 -5.66
CA ALA A 155 11.89 16.82 -6.04
C ALA A 155 11.36 15.56 -6.74
N LEU A 156 12.16 14.95 -7.63
CA LEU A 156 11.83 13.69 -8.32
C LEU A 156 11.74 12.53 -7.34
N THR A 157 12.71 12.38 -6.44
CA THR A 157 12.67 11.33 -5.42
C THR A 157 11.46 11.49 -4.49
N MET A 158 11.17 12.71 -4.04
CA MET A 158 9.96 12.95 -3.23
C MET A 158 8.67 12.67 -3.99
N PHE A 159 8.66 12.83 -5.31
CA PHE A 159 7.51 12.47 -6.14
C PHE A 159 7.25 10.97 -6.17
N HIS A 160 8.30 10.14 -6.31
CA HIS A 160 8.17 8.69 -6.33
C HIS A 160 7.81 8.06 -4.97
N TRP A 161 8.24 8.68 -3.87
CA TRP A 161 8.08 8.14 -2.50
C TRP A 161 7.06 8.88 -1.62
N GLY A 162 6.53 9.99 -2.12
CA GLY A 162 5.56 10.84 -1.43
C GLY A 162 4.11 10.47 -1.72
N LEU A 163 3.27 11.50 -1.90
CA LEU A 163 1.80 11.39 -1.90
C LEU A 163 1.23 10.34 -2.85
N HIS A 164 1.83 10.14 -4.03
CA HIS A 164 1.34 9.19 -5.03
C HIS A 164 1.48 7.74 -4.56
N ALA A 165 2.62 7.36 -3.99
CA ALA A 165 2.84 6.03 -3.42
C ALA A 165 1.81 5.73 -2.31
N TRP A 166 1.61 6.71 -1.41
CA TRP A 166 0.69 6.57 -0.29
C TRP A 166 -0.79 6.60 -0.70
N ALA A 167 -1.14 7.33 -1.75
CA ALA A 167 -2.51 7.38 -2.27
C ALA A 167 -2.95 6.04 -2.87
N ILE A 168 -2.04 5.31 -3.51
CA ILE A 168 -2.29 3.92 -3.98
C ILE A 168 -2.72 3.05 -2.79
N TYR A 169 -2.02 3.15 -1.66
CA TYR A 169 -2.37 2.41 -0.45
C TYR A 169 -3.65 2.90 0.22
N VAL A 170 -3.95 4.20 0.14
CA VAL A 170 -5.24 4.73 0.62
C VAL A 170 -6.40 4.07 -0.10
N VAL A 171 -6.35 3.89 -1.44
CA VAL A 171 -7.46 3.27 -2.18
C VAL A 171 -7.81 1.90 -1.63
N VAL A 172 -6.82 1.01 -1.54
CA VAL A 172 -7.06 -0.37 -1.10
C VAL A 172 -7.32 -0.42 0.41
N GLY A 173 -6.52 0.28 1.21
CA GLY A 173 -6.65 0.25 2.67
C GLY A 173 -7.95 0.89 3.18
N LEU A 174 -8.37 2.01 2.60
CA LEU A 174 -9.65 2.65 2.94
C LEU A 174 -10.82 1.75 2.53
N GLY A 175 -10.75 1.20 1.31
CA GLY A 175 -11.76 0.29 0.79
C GLY A 175 -11.94 -0.95 1.65
N MET A 176 -10.85 -1.63 2.00
CA MET A 176 -10.88 -2.81 2.86
C MET A 176 -11.37 -2.47 4.27
N ALA A 177 -10.87 -1.39 4.88
CA ALA A 177 -11.31 -0.98 6.20
C ALA A 177 -12.81 -0.65 6.23
N TYR A 178 -13.30 0.05 5.21
CA TYR A 178 -14.71 0.39 5.10
C TYR A 178 -15.58 -0.85 4.87
N MET A 179 -15.26 -1.68 3.87
CA MET A 179 -16.06 -2.86 3.56
C MET A 179 -16.06 -3.88 4.71
N THR A 180 -14.94 -4.03 5.41
CA THR A 180 -14.84 -4.96 6.53
C THR A 180 -15.46 -4.44 7.81
N TYR A 181 -15.08 -3.25 8.27
CA TYR A 181 -15.51 -2.79 9.60
C TYR A 181 -16.87 -2.11 9.60
N ARG A 182 -17.23 -1.43 8.50
CA ARG A 182 -18.53 -0.74 8.39
C ARG A 182 -19.60 -1.58 7.71
N ARG A 183 -19.23 -2.35 6.68
CA ARG A 183 -20.17 -3.21 5.91
C ARG A 183 -20.09 -4.70 6.24
N GLY A 184 -19.22 -5.12 7.16
CA GLY A 184 -19.18 -6.50 7.66
C GLY A 184 -18.71 -7.55 6.64
N ARG A 185 -17.98 -7.14 5.59
CA ARG A 185 -17.45 -8.06 4.58
C ARG A 185 -16.09 -8.66 4.99
N PRO A 186 -15.73 -9.86 4.51
CA PRO A 186 -14.40 -10.42 4.71
C PRO A 186 -13.28 -9.46 4.28
N LEU A 187 -12.11 -9.58 4.92
CA LEU A 187 -10.95 -8.73 4.65
C LEU A 187 -10.25 -9.16 3.35
N SER A 188 -10.83 -8.82 2.21
CA SER A 188 -10.35 -9.18 0.87
C SER A 188 -10.62 -8.06 -0.15
N VAL A 189 -9.82 -8.01 -1.22
CA VAL A 189 -9.88 -6.94 -2.23
C VAL A 189 -11.15 -7.03 -3.07
N ARG A 190 -11.68 -8.23 -3.35
CA ARG A 190 -12.89 -8.40 -4.18
C ARG A 190 -14.08 -7.57 -3.70
N TRP A 191 -14.21 -7.38 -2.39
CA TRP A 191 -15.36 -6.70 -1.78
C TRP A 191 -15.40 -5.22 -2.08
N LEU A 192 -14.29 -4.61 -2.47
CA LEU A 192 -14.26 -3.20 -2.90
C LEU A 192 -15.13 -2.97 -4.14
N LEU A 193 -15.37 -4.01 -4.95
CA LEU A 193 -16.14 -3.93 -6.19
C LEU A 193 -17.64 -4.19 -6.00
N GLU A 194 -18.05 -4.64 -4.81
CA GLU A 194 -19.42 -5.06 -4.54
C GLU A 194 -20.46 -3.96 -4.78
N PRO A 195 -20.28 -2.70 -4.33
CA PRO A 195 -21.23 -1.62 -4.61
C PRO A 195 -21.51 -1.37 -6.10
N LEU A 196 -20.60 -1.77 -7.00
CA LEU A 196 -20.74 -1.58 -8.44
C LEU A 196 -21.18 -2.85 -9.16
N LEU A 197 -20.54 -3.99 -8.87
CA LEU A 197 -20.76 -5.26 -9.59
C LEU A 197 -21.90 -6.11 -9.00
N GLY A 198 -22.30 -5.80 -7.76
CA GLY A 198 -23.24 -6.59 -6.99
C GLY A 198 -22.61 -7.85 -6.39
N ARG A 199 -23.29 -8.39 -5.38
CA ARG A 199 -22.81 -9.48 -4.54
C ARG A 199 -22.54 -10.78 -5.31
N GLU A 200 -23.45 -11.19 -6.17
CA GLU A 200 -23.32 -12.45 -6.93
C GLU A 200 -22.05 -12.52 -7.78
N ARG A 201 -21.66 -11.39 -8.39
CA ARG A 201 -20.45 -11.33 -9.23
C ARG A 201 -19.17 -11.33 -8.40
N VAL A 202 -19.20 -10.69 -7.24
CA VAL A 202 -18.08 -10.63 -6.29
C VAL A 202 -17.88 -11.98 -5.57
N GLU A 203 -18.94 -12.69 -5.23
CA GLU A 203 -18.84 -14.05 -4.69
C GLU A 203 -18.53 -15.09 -5.78
N GLY A 204 -18.76 -14.75 -7.06
CA GLY A 204 -18.49 -15.58 -8.22
C GLY A 204 -17.07 -15.46 -8.80
N TRP A 205 -16.92 -15.87 -10.06
CA TRP A 205 -15.63 -15.98 -10.75
C TRP A 205 -14.87 -14.65 -10.90
N ILE A 206 -15.58 -13.52 -10.98
CA ILE A 206 -14.97 -12.19 -11.10
C ILE A 206 -14.20 -11.85 -9.82
N GLY A 207 -14.82 -12.04 -8.65
CA GLY A 207 -14.14 -11.81 -7.37
C GLY A 207 -12.99 -12.79 -7.12
N HIS A 208 -13.13 -14.05 -7.54
CA HIS A 208 -12.02 -15.01 -7.48
C HIS A 208 -10.83 -14.59 -8.36
N ALA A 209 -11.09 -14.05 -9.55
CA ALA A 209 -10.04 -13.51 -10.42
C ALA A 209 -9.36 -12.28 -9.81
N VAL A 210 -10.13 -11.37 -9.20
CA VAL A 210 -9.60 -10.18 -8.50
C VAL A 210 -8.65 -10.57 -7.37
N ASP A 211 -9.06 -11.49 -6.51
CA ASP A 211 -8.20 -11.94 -5.41
C ASP A 211 -6.97 -12.71 -5.92
N SER A 212 -7.10 -13.47 -7.00
CA SER A 212 -5.95 -14.15 -7.63
C SER A 212 -4.94 -13.14 -8.18
N VAL A 213 -5.40 -12.09 -8.86
CA VAL A 213 -4.54 -10.99 -9.34
C VAL A 213 -3.88 -10.27 -8.17
N ALA A 214 -4.62 -10.01 -7.08
CA ALA A 214 -4.07 -9.39 -5.87
C ALA A 214 -2.95 -10.23 -5.23
N ILE A 215 -3.13 -11.56 -5.17
CA ILE A 215 -2.10 -12.49 -4.66
C ILE A 215 -0.88 -12.50 -5.55
N VAL A 216 -1.05 -12.65 -6.87
CA VAL A 216 0.05 -12.68 -7.84
C VAL A 216 0.85 -11.38 -7.79
N GLY A 217 0.17 -10.23 -7.83
CA GLY A 217 0.81 -8.91 -7.72
C GLY A 217 1.56 -8.74 -6.41
N THR A 218 0.95 -9.14 -5.28
CA THR A 218 1.60 -9.06 -3.97
C THR A 218 2.87 -9.91 -3.94
N LEU A 219 2.83 -11.14 -4.45
CA LEU A 219 3.99 -12.03 -4.45
C LEU A 219 5.15 -11.45 -5.25
N PHE A 220 4.91 -10.98 -6.48
CA PHE A 220 5.99 -10.43 -7.31
C PHE A 220 6.46 -9.06 -6.83
N GLY A 221 5.57 -8.24 -6.27
CA GLY A 221 5.95 -7.00 -5.61
C GLY A 221 6.85 -7.25 -4.39
N VAL A 222 6.51 -8.21 -3.52
CA VAL A 222 7.36 -8.61 -2.39
C VAL A 222 8.68 -9.20 -2.89
N ALA A 223 8.65 -10.12 -3.85
CA ALA A 223 9.85 -10.75 -4.42
C ALA A 223 10.82 -9.71 -5.03
N THR A 224 10.31 -8.65 -5.64
CA THR A 224 11.12 -7.53 -6.15
C THR A 224 11.86 -6.83 -5.03
N SER A 225 11.15 -6.48 -3.95
CA SER A 225 11.75 -5.88 -2.75
C SER A 225 12.80 -6.80 -2.11
N LEU A 226 12.51 -8.11 -2.02
CA LEU A 226 13.47 -9.11 -1.55
C LEU A 226 14.73 -9.11 -2.41
N GLY A 227 14.58 -9.02 -3.74
CA GLY A 227 15.69 -8.95 -4.68
C GLY A 227 16.61 -7.74 -4.47
N PHE A 228 16.05 -6.55 -4.21
CA PHE A 228 16.83 -5.38 -3.80
C PHE A 228 17.64 -5.68 -2.53
N GLY A 229 17.02 -6.34 -1.54
CA GLY A 229 17.70 -6.65 -0.28
C GLY A 229 18.86 -7.62 -0.46
N ILE A 230 18.66 -8.67 -1.25
CA ILE A 230 19.70 -9.68 -1.52
C ILE A 230 20.89 -9.07 -2.26
N THR A 231 20.63 -8.32 -3.32
CA THR A 231 21.69 -7.68 -4.11
C THR A 231 22.47 -6.67 -3.29
N GLN A 232 21.79 -5.88 -2.45
CA GLN A 232 22.43 -4.91 -1.57
C GLN A 232 23.22 -5.56 -0.42
N ILE A 233 22.73 -6.64 0.19
CA ILE A 233 23.51 -7.38 1.21
C ILE A 233 24.76 -7.99 0.57
N ALA A 234 24.64 -8.60 -0.60
CA ALA A 234 25.78 -9.19 -1.31
C ALA A 234 26.83 -8.12 -1.64
N ALA A 235 26.40 -7.00 -2.22
CA ALA A 235 27.26 -5.87 -2.53
C ALA A 235 27.93 -5.28 -1.29
N GLY A 236 27.22 -5.17 -0.17
CA GLY A 236 27.79 -4.67 1.09
C GLY A 236 28.87 -5.59 1.67
N LEU A 237 28.68 -6.91 1.60
CA LEU A 237 29.68 -7.87 2.08
C LEU A 237 30.92 -7.92 1.18
N ASP A 238 30.72 -7.77 -0.13
CA ASP A 238 31.80 -7.67 -1.13
C ASP A 238 32.60 -6.37 -0.99
N TYR A 239 31.89 -5.25 -0.81
CA TYR A 239 32.47 -3.92 -0.54
C TYR A 239 33.37 -3.93 0.71
N LEU A 240 33.00 -4.68 1.75
CA LEU A 240 33.81 -4.86 2.95
C LEU A 240 35.01 -5.83 2.76
N GLY A 241 35.11 -6.47 1.60
CA GLY A 241 36.14 -7.47 1.28
C GLY A 241 35.96 -8.80 2.03
N TRP A 242 34.75 -9.11 2.50
CA TRP A 242 34.49 -10.30 3.32
C TRP A 242 34.06 -11.51 2.50
N ILE A 243 33.45 -11.29 1.35
CA ILE A 243 33.05 -12.33 0.40
C ILE A 243 33.42 -11.90 -1.01
N GLU A 244 33.52 -12.85 -1.92
CA GLU A 244 33.47 -12.60 -3.37
C GLU A 244 32.10 -13.03 -3.89
N ILE A 245 31.38 -12.13 -4.57
CA ILE A 245 30.04 -12.43 -5.06
C ILE A 245 30.09 -13.51 -6.15
N ASN A 246 29.35 -14.60 -5.93
CA ASN A 246 29.04 -15.58 -6.96
C ASN A 246 27.60 -16.07 -6.83
N ASN A 247 27.08 -16.73 -7.87
CA ASN A 247 25.69 -17.19 -7.89
C ASN A 247 25.37 -18.16 -6.74
N TRP A 248 26.33 -18.96 -6.26
CA TRP A 248 26.13 -19.87 -5.13
C TRP A 248 25.96 -19.13 -3.81
N TRP A 249 26.68 -18.03 -3.61
CA TRP A 249 26.51 -17.13 -2.46
C TRP A 249 25.13 -16.48 -2.46
N VAL A 250 24.69 -15.96 -3.61
CA VAL A 250 23.34 -15.38 -3.75
C VAL A 250 22.27 -16.41 -3.40
N VAL A 251 22.34 -17.61 -3.99
CA VAL A 251 21.37 -18.69 -3.68
C VAL A 251 21.42 -19.12 -2.22
N GLY A 252 22.62 -19.29 -1.65
CA GLY A 252 22.80 -19.66 -0.25
C GLY A 252 22.23 -18.62 0.72
N MET A 253 22.42 -17.34 0.42
CA MET A 253 21.86 -16.24 1.20
C MET A 253 20.34 -16.21 1.14
N ILE A 254 19.75 -16.39 -0.05
CA ILE A 254 18.29 -16.47 -0.19
C ILE A 254 17.73 -17.63 0.60
N ALA A 255 18.36 -18.81 0.52
CA ALA A 255 17.94 -19.98 1.28
C ALA A 255 18.01 -19.70 2.80
N ALA A 256 19.08 -19.07 3.27
CA ALA A 256 19.26 -18.74 4.69
C ALA A 256 18.20 -17.74 5.19
N ILE A 257 17.97 -16.65 4.45
CA ILE A 257 17.00 -15.63 4.87
C ILE A 257 15.57 -16.14 4.72
N THR A 258 15.25 -16.92 3.68
CA THR A 258 13.95 -17.58 3.52
C THR A 258 13.69 -18.56 4.66
N ALA A 259 14.71 -19.30 5.12
CA ALA A 259 14.60 -20.16 6.28
C ALA A 259 14.33 -19.37 7.56
N MET A 260 14.98 -18.22 7.75
CA MET A 260 14.70 -17.30 8.88
C MET A 260 13.27 -16.74 8.83
N ALA A 261 12.79 -16.31 7.66
CA ALA A 261 11.42 -15.84 7.48
C ALA A 261 10.40 -16.96 7.75
N THR A 262 10.65 -18.16 7.24
CA THR A 262 9.83 -19.34 7.48
C THR A 262 9.80 -19.69 8.98
N TYR A 263 10.94 -19.57 9.67
CA TYR A 263 10.99 -19.76 11.12
C TYR A 263 10.17 -18.70 11.88
N SER A 264 10.21 -17.43 11.46
CA SER A 264 9.33 -16.37 12.01
C SER A 264 7.86 -16.75 11.88
N VAL A 265 7.45 -17.15 10.68
CA VAL A 265 6.09 -17.61 10.36
C VAL A 265 5.64 -18.75 11.28
N VAL A 266 6.49 -19.77 11.49
CA VAL A 266 6.16 -20.97 12.28
C VAL A 266 6.15 -20.69 13.79
N SER A 267 7.05 -19.84 14.29
CA SER A 267 7.24 -19.57 15.72
C SER A 267 6.07 -18.80 16.36
N GLY A 268 5.24 -18.12 15.58
CA GLY A 268 4.01 -17.48 16.05
C GLY A 268 4.03 -15.96 15.83
N VAL A 269 3.33 -15.57 14.75
CA VAL A 269 3.30 -14.25 14.11
C VAL A 269 2.90 -13.04 14.98
N SER A 270 2.33 -13.20 16.18
CA SER A 270 1.93 -12.01 16.96
C SER A 270 3.04 -11.38 17.79
N ARG A 271 4.00 -12.16 18.30
CA ARG A 271 5.12 -11.64 19.12
C ARG A 271 6.40 -11.43 18.31
N GLY A 272 6.74 -12.35 17.41
CA GLY A 272 7.94 -12.27 16.57
C GLY A 272 7.93 -11.04 15.66
N LEU A 273 6.87 -10.89 14.85
CA LEU A 273 6.72 -9.78 13.93
C LEU A 273 6.83 -8.41 14.61
N LYS A 274 6.12 -8.21 15.72
CA LYS A 274 6.13 -6.95 16.46
C LYS A 274 7.52 -6.62 17.01
N TRP A 275 8.26 -7.63 17.49
CA TRP A 275 9.59 -7.42 18.04
C TRP A 275 10.64 -7.16 16.96
N LEU A 276 10.65 -7.97 15.89
CA LEU A 276 11.53 -7.78 14.73
C LEU A 276 11.32 -6.39 14.11
N SER A 277 10.06 -6.01 13.88
CA SER A 277 9.71 -4.73 13.28
C SER A 277 10.14 -3.55 14.17
N ASN A 278 9.90 -3.62 15.49
CA ASN A 278 10.32 -2.56 16.41
C ASN A 278 11.84 -2.41 16.49
N ILE A 279 12.58 -3.52 16.55
CA ILE A 279 14.05 -3.48 16.54
C ILE A 279 14.54 -2.86 15.25
N ASN A 280 13.99 -3.28 14.12
CA ASN A 280 14.40 -2.77 12.83
C ASN A 280 14.18 -1.26 12.72
N MET A 281 13.03 -0.76 13.19
CA MET A 281 12.76 0.69 13.23
C MET A 281 13.75 1.45 14.10
N ILE A 282 14.17 0.89 15.24
CA ILE A 282 15.21 1.48 16.07
C ILE A 282 16.55 1.49 15.34
N LEU A 283 16.96 0.38 14.73
CA LEU A 283 18.23 0.28 14.01
C LEU A 283 18.29 1.23 12.81
N ALA A 284 17.22 1.30 12.02
CA ALA A 284 17.10 2.24 10.91
C ALA A 284 17.12 3.71 11.41
N GLY A 285 16.42 4.00 12.50
CA GLY A 285 16.45 5.32 13.14
C GLY A 285 17.82 5.70 13.69
N VAL A 286 18.56 4.74 14.26
CA VAL A 286 19.94 4.93 14.72
C VAL A 286 20.87 5.19 13.53
N LEU A 287 20.73 4.45 12.43
CA LEU A 287 21.53 4.67 11.22
C LEU A 287 21.27 6.05 10.63
N ALA A 288 20.00 6.46 10.46
CA ALA A 288 19.64 7.78 9.97
C ALA A 288 20.11 8.90 10.91
N GLY A 289 19.94 8.72 12.23
CA GLY A 289 20.42 9.65 13.24
C GLY A 289 21.94 9.79 13.22
N PHE A 290 22.66 8.69 13.02
CA PHE A 290 24.11 8.70 12.85
C PHE A 290 24.52 9.53 11.63
N VAL A 291 23.96 9.25 10.45
CA VAL A 291 24.29 9.99 9.21
C VAL A 291 23.96 11.47 9.35
N LEU A 292 22.82 11.81 9.98
CA LEU A 292 22.42 13.19 10.23
C LEU A 292 23.41 13.95 11.13
N ILE A 293 23.95 13.30 12.17
CA ILE A 293 24.87 13.92 13.15
C ILE A 293 26.31 13.92 12.64
N ALA A 294 26.76 12.84 12.01
CA ALA A 294 28.12 12.70 11.49
C ALA A 294 28.31 13.45 10.16
N GLY A 295 27.23 13.63 9.41
CA GLY A 295 27.18 14.48 8.22
C GLY A 295 26.96 15.97 8.54
N PRO A 296 26.72 16.80 7.52
CA PRO A 296 26.57 18.25 7.68
C PRO A 296 25.16 18.59 8.17
N THR A 297 24.88 18.38 9.46
CA THR A 297 23.54 18.49 10.07
C THR A 297 22.80 19.77 9.71
N LEU A 298 23.47 20.94 9.78
CA LEU A 298 22.82 22.22 9.50
C LEU A 298 22.37 22.31 8.02
N PHE A 299 23.20 21.82 7.09
CA PHE A 299 22.84 21.75 5.68
C PHE A 299 21.65 20.81 5.49
N LEU A 300 21.66 19.62 6.08
CA LEU A 300 20.58 18.64 5.95
C LEU A 300 19.24 19.20 6.51
N MET A 301 19.28 19.93 7.62
CA MET A 301 18.07 20.55 8.15
C MET A 301 17.52 21.68 7.26
N GLN A 302 18.39 22.46 6.63
CA GLN A 302 17.98 23.48 5.65
C GLN A 302 17.43 22.84 4.38
N ALA A 303 18.13 21.82 3.87
CA ALA A 303 17.73 21.04 2.70
C ALA A 303 16.37 20.39 2.93
N TRP A 304 16.11 19.80 4.12
CA TRP A 304 14.83 19.18 4.42
C TRP A 304 13.64 20.14 4.26
N VAL A 305 13.76 21.35 4.81
CA VAL A 305 12.73 22.39 4.69
C VAL A 305 12.55 22.83 3.24
N GLN A 306 13.64 23.00 2.50
CA GLN A 306 13.62 23.36 1.08
C GLN A 306 13.02 22.27 0.20
N ASN A 307 13.36 21.00 0.46
CA ASN A 307 12.87 19.83 -0.27
C ASN A 307 11.35 19.70 -0.12
N LEU A 308 10.82 19.88 1.09
CA LEU A 308 9.36 19.93 1.31
C LEU A 308 8.68 21.01 0.47
N GLY A 309 9.25 22.22 0.42
CA GLY A 309 8.73 23.31 -0.41
C GLY A 309 8.83 23.02 -1.91
N SER A 310 9.96 22.49 -2.36
CA SER A 310 10.25 22.17 -3.76
C SER A 310 9.35 21.05 -4.27
N TYR A 311 9.06 20.05 -3.43
CA TYR A 311 8.13 18.99 -3.77
C TYR A 311 6.72 19.52 -4.02
N VAL A 312 6.22 20.40 -3.14
CA VAL A 312 4.90 21.01 -3.32
C VAL A 312 4.83 21.82 -4.61
N GLN A 313 5.90 22.53 -4.99
CA GLN A 313 5.98 23.29 -6.23
C GLN A 313 6.05 22.40 -7.47
N SER A 314 6.75 21.27 -7.40
CA SER A 314 6.98 20.37 -8.53
C SER A 314 5.80 19.43 -8.79
N LEU A 315 4.93 19.21 -7.79
CA LEU A 315 3.81 18.27 -7.86
C LEU A 315 2.89 18.47 -9.08
N PRO A 316 2.38 19.68 -9.36
CA PRO A 316 1.49 19.91 -10.52
C PRO A 316 2.13 19.60 -11.87
N GLU A 317 3.44 19.82 -11.99
CA GLU A 317 4.19 19.54 -13.21
C GLU A 317 4.44 18.03 -13.40
N LEU A 318 4.86 17.35 -12.33
CA LEU A 318 5.24 15.94 -12.39
C LEU A 318 4.03 15.00 -12.47
N MET A 319 2.90 15.34 -11.83
CA MET A 319 1.76 14.42 -11.67
C MET A 319 1.17 13.93 -13.00
N LEU A 320 1.17 14.74 -14.06
CA LEU A 320 0.63 14.33 -15.37
C LEU A 320 1.70 14.15 -16.46
N ARG A 321 2.98 14.06 -16.07
CA ARG A 321 4.08 13.90 -17.02
C ARG A 321 4.10 12.49 -17.60
N THR A 322 3.86 12.39 -18.91
CA THR A 322 3.90 11.12 -19.66
C THR A 322 5.00 11.06 -20.72
N GLY A 323 5.68 12.18 -20.98
CA GLY A 323 6.89 12.23 -21.80
C GLY A 323 6.77 11.76 -23.26
N PRO A 324 5.67 12.03 -24.01
CA PRO A 324 5.43 11.43 -25.33
C PRO A 324 6.45 11.81 -26.42
N PHE A 325 7.26 12.86 -26.20
CA PHE A 325 8.23 13.36 -27.18
C PHE A 325 9.69 13.17 -26.76
N THR A 326 9.99 12.82 -25.49
CA THR A 326 11.36 12.98 -24.95
C THR A 326 11.78 11.99 -23.85
N ASP A 327 10.88 11.34 -23.08
CA ASP A 327 11.26 10.65 -21.81
C ASP A 327 10.83 9.19 -21.68
N GLY A 328 10.38 8.51 -22.73
CA GLY A 328 9.83 7.15 -22.60
C GLY A 328 10.73 6.20 -21.80
N ALA A 329 12.04 6.23 -22.07
CA ALA A 329 13.02 5.39 -21.37
C ALA A 329 13.19 5.76 -19.89
N TRP A 330 13.39 7.05 -19.56
CA TRP A 330 13.58 7.47 -18.16
C TRP A 330 12.31 7.22 -17.32
N LEU A 331 11.14 7.52 -17.88
CA LEU A 331 9.86 7.24 -17.21
C LEU A 331 9.70 5.74 -16.98
N GLY A 332 10.07 4.89 -17.94
CA GLY A 332 10.04 3.43 -17.81
C GLY A 332 10.89 2.93 -16.64
N THR A 333 12.14 3.40 -16.53
CA THR A 333 13.08 2.99 -15.48
C THR A 333 12.68 3.49 -14.08
N TRP A 334 12.05 4.65 -13.99
CA TRP A 334 11.75 5.31 -12.71
C TRP A 334 10.26 5.36 -12.42
N THR A 335 9.55 6.33 -12.99
CA THR A 335 8.17 6.66 -12.62
C THR A 335 7.19 5.50 -12.86
N ILE A 336 7.25 4.86 -14.04
CA ILE A 336 6.37 3.73 -14.38
C ILE A 336 6.73 2.49 -13.57
N PHE A 337 8.02 2.27 -13.33
CA PHE A 337 8.48 1.22 -12.43
C PHE A 337 7.90 1.41 -11.01
N TYR A 338 8.05 2.59 -10.41
CA TYR A 338 7.50 2.87 -9.07
C TYR A 338 5.98 2.71 -9.04
N TRP A 339 5.23 3.22 -10.03
CA TRP A 339 3.78 3.02 -10.07
C TRP A 339 3.39 1.56 -10.15
N GLY A 340 4.04 0.77 -11.01
CA GLY A 340 3.82 -0.67 -11.07
C GLY A 340 4.14 -1.34 -9.72
N TRP A 341 5.28 -1.01 -9.13
CA TRP A 341 5.71 -1.57 -7.87
C TRP A 341 4.73 -1.27 -6.73
N TRP A 342 4.35 -0.01 -6.55
CA TRP A 342 3.38 0.41 -5.53
C TRP A 342 1.99 -0.19 -5.71
N ILE A 343 1.51 -0.29 -6.95
CA ILE A 343 0.23 -0.94 -7.25
C ILE A 343 0.29 -2.44 -6.92
N SER A 344 1.40 -3.13 -7.23
CA SER A 344 1.59 -4.54 -6.89
C SER A 344 1.61 -4.79 -5.37
N TRP A 345 2.13 -3.83 -4.60
CA TRP A 345 2.17 -3.86 -3.13
C TRP A 345 0.87 -3.44 -2.45
N ALA A 346 -0.07 -2.85 -3.18
CA ALA A 346 -1.25 -2.24 -2.59
C ALA A 346 -2.16 -3.21 -1.80
N PRO A 347 -2.37 -4.48 -2.19
CA PRO A 347 -3.11 -5.44 -1.35
C PRO A 347 -2.43 -5.70 0.00
N PHE A 348 -1.10 -5.87 -0.03
CA PHE A 348 -0.29 -6.09 1.16
C PHE A 348 -0.36 -4.92 2.14
N VAL A 349 0.06 -3.74 1.68
CA VAL A 349 0.11 -2.54 2.53
C VAL A 349 -1.29 -2.08 2.91
N GLY A 350 -2.23 -2.10 1.97
CA GLY A 350 -3.62 -1.73 2.19
C GLY A 350 -4.30 -2.58 3.26
N MET A 351 -4.14 -3.90 3.22
CA MET A 351 -4.68 -4.79 4.25
C MET A 351 -4.09 -4.48 5.64
N PHE A 352 -2.78 -4.26 5.73
CA PHE A 352 -2.14 -3.90 6.99
C PHE A 352 -2.71 -2.60 7.57
N ILE A 353 -2.75 -1.54 6.75
CA ILE A 353 -3.25 -0.23 7.17
C ILE A 353 -4.73 -0.33 7.56
N ALA A 354 -5.54 -1.09 6.82
CA ALA A 354 -6.94 -1.33 7.16
C ALA A 354 -7.06 -1.91 8.57
N ARG A 355 -6.32 -2.98 8.87
CA ARG A 355 -6.38 -3.68 10.16
C ARG A 355 -6.08 -2.82 11.37
N ILE A 356 -5.11 -1.93 11.26
CA ILE A 356 -4.73 -1.05 12.38
C ILE A 356 -5.61 0.20 12.49
N SER A 357 -6.54 0.42 11.56
CA SER A 357 -7.32 1.66 11.46
C SER A 357 -8.79 1.53 11.84
N ARG A 358 -9.20 0.41 12.43
CA ARG A 358 -10.57 0.19 12.93
C ARG A 358 -11.00 1.29 13.91
N GLY A 359 -12.20 1.83 13.71
CA GLY A 359 -12.80 2.90 14.53
C GLY A 359 -12.30 4.32 14.24
N ARG A 360 -11.37 4.51 13.29
CA ARG A 360 -10.90 5.82 12.84
C ARG A 360 -11.89 6.47 11.87
N THR A 361 -11.87 7.79 11.79
CA THR A 361 -12.58 8.49 10.71
C THR A 361 -11.81 8.38 9.40
N VAL A 362 -12.51 8.45 8.27
CA VAL A 362 -11.89 8.48 6.94
C VAL A 362 -10.89 9.63 6.82
N ARG A 363 -11.18 10.80 7.42
CA ARG A 363 -10.27 11.95 7.38
C ARG A 363 -8.97 11.71 8.14
N GLU A 364 -9.05 11.14 9.35
CA GLU A 364 -7.85 10.77 10.11
C GLU A 364 -7.03 9.75 9.33
N PHE A 365 -7.69 8.71 8.80
CA PHE A 365 -7.08 7.66 7.99
C PHE A 365 -6.29 8.24 6.82
N VAL A 366 -6.97 8.99 5.94
CA VAL A 366 -6.36 9.55 4.73
C VAL A 366 -5.23 10.52 5.09
N GLY A 367 -5.46 11.41 6.05
CA GLY A 367 -4.47 12.42 6.45
C GLY A 367 -3.19 11.78 6.99
N ALA A 368 -3.30 10.78 7.86
CA ALA A 368 -2.13 10.11 8.41
C ALA A 368 -1.41 9.27 7.37
N VAL A 369 -2.13 8.46 6.58
CA VAL A 369 -1.56 7.56 5.58
C VAL A 369 -0.83 8.33 4.49
N LEU A 370 -1.33 9.50 4.07
CA LEU A 370 -0.65 10.34 3.10
C LEU A 370 0.53 11.12 3.70
N LEU A 371 0.31 11.83 4.81
CA LEU A 371 1.26 12.85 5.25
C LEU A 371 2.38 12.29 6.12
N VAL A 372 2.09 11.35 7.02
CA VAL A 372 3.09 10.88 7.99
C VAL A 372 4.25 10.17 7.29
N PRO A 373 4.01 9.19 6.41
CA PRO A 373 5.09 8.55 5.69
C PRO A 373 5.79 9.49 4.70
N THR A 374 5.08 10.41 4.03
CA THR A 374 5.68 11.39 3.12
C THR A 374 6.68 12.30 3.85
N VAL A 375 6.31 12.80 5.04
CA VAL A 375 7.20 13.65 5.84
C VAL A 375 8.41 12.86 6.34
N ILE A 376 8.24 11.64 6.82
CA ILE A 376 9.37 10.86 7.31
C ILE A 376 10.27 10.39 6.16
N GLY A 377 9.69 9.97 5.04
CA GLY A 377 10.42 9.66 3.81
C GLY A 377 11.23 10.85 3.33
N SER A 378 10.66 12.06 3.33
CA SER A 378 11.41 13.27 2.96
C SER A 378 12.63 13.50 3.84
N LEU A 379 12.54 13.23 5.15
CA LEU A 379 13.67 13.34 6.05
C LEU A 379 14.72 12.27 5.76
N TRP A 380 14.30 11.02 5.51
CA TRP A 380 15.20 9.93 5.14
C TRP A 380 15.98 10.24 3.86
N PHE A 381 15.30 10.60 2.77
CA PHE A 381 15.96 10.95 1.51
C PHE A 381 16.80 12.22 1.62
N THR A 382 16.44 13.17 2.47
CA THR A 382 17.32 14.32 2.76
C THR A 382 18.59 13.83 3.46
N VAL A 383 18.47 13.03 4.52
CA VAL A 383 19.64 12.57 5.30
C VAL A 383 20.61 11.76 4.45
N PHE A 384 20.12 10.82 3.64
CA PHE A 384 20.98 9.95 2.83
C PHE A 384 21.30 10.55 1.45
N GLY A 385 20.27 11.01 0.73
CA GLY A 385 20.37 11.54 -0.63
C GLY A 385 21.15 12.85 -0.71
N ASP A 386 20.76 13.87 0.06
CA ASP A 386 21.49 15.15 0.03
C ASP A 386 22.91 15.02 0.59
N SER A 387 23.16 14.12 1.54
CA SER A 387 24.54 13.82 1.98
C SER A 387 25.39 13.26 0.83
N ALA A 388 24.81 12.37 0.01
CA ALA A 388 25.49 11.78 -1.13
C ALA A 388 25.70 12.78 -2.27
N ILE A 389 24.68 13.57 -2.61
CA ILE A 389 24.77 14.65 -3.60
C ILE A 389 25.84 15.66 -3.17
N LEU A 390 25.83 16.10 -1.91
CA LEU A 390 26.80 17.06 -1.40
C LEU A 390 28.22 16.49 -1.41
N ARG A 391 28.39 15.21 -1.08
CA ARG A 391 29.69 14.54 -1.17
C ARG A 391 30.17 14.46 -2.61
N GLN A 392 29.33 13.98 -3.53
CA GLN A 392 29.66 13.91 -4.95
C GLN A 392 30.03 15.29 -5.50
N ARG A 393 29.26 16.33 -5.16
CA ARG A 393 29.55 17.71 -5.56
C ARG A 393 30.89 18.22 -5.06
N ASN A 394 31.28 17.88 -3.83
CA ASN A 394 32.49 18.42 -3.20
C ASN A 394 33.75 17.60 -3.52
N ASN A 395 33.61 16.28 -3.66
CA ASN A 395 34.72 15.34 -3.70
C ASN A 395 34.79 14.50 -4.98
N ASP A 396 33.71 14.43 -5.77
CA ASP A 396 33.60 13.64 -7.01
C ASP A 396 33.93 12.15 -6.83
N ASP A 397 33.57 11.57 -5.67
CA ASP A 397 34.01 10.24 -5.23
C ASP A 397 32.88 9.25 -4.95
N MET A 398 31.65 9.53 -5.39
CA MET A 398 30.48 8.66 -5.19
C MET A 398 30.13 7.81 -6.42
N LEU A 399 30.86 7.95 -7.53
CA LEU A 399 30.62 7.23 -8.78
C LEU A 399 31.58 6.05 -8.92
N VAL A 400 31.05 4.91 -9.35
CA VAL A 400 31.82 3.71 -9.71
C VAL A 400 31.85 3.65 -11.24
N ASP A 401 33.05 3.66 -11.83
CA ASP A 401 33.25 3.69 -13.29
C ASP A 401 32.47 4.81 -14.02
N GLY A 402 32.29 5.96 -13.34
CA GLY A 402 31.59 7.13 -13.88
C GLY A 402 30.06 7.06 -13.80
N ALA A 403 29.49 6.07 -13.14
CA ALA A 403 28.06 5.93 -12.92
C ALA A 403 27.70 5.64 -11.45
N VAL A 404 26.43 5.83 -11.10
CA VAL A 404 25.94 5.47 -9.77
C VAL A 404 25.67 3.97 -9.73
N ASP A 405 26.44 3.23 -8.94
CA ASP A 405 26.10 1.85 -8.61
C ASP A 405 25.05 1.81 -7.49
N THR A 406 23.85 1.39 -7.86
CA THR A 406 22.69 1.37 -6.94
C THR A 406 22.94 0.45 -5.74
N ASN A 407 23.66 -0.67 -5.92
CA ASN A 407 23.84 -1.65 -4.86
C ASN A 407 24.89 -1.21 -3.82
N THR A 408 25.93 -0.49 -4.25
CA THR A 408 27.05 -0.08 -3.40
C THR A 408 26.96 1.35 -2.88
N SER A 409 26.16 2.22 -3.51
CA SER A 409 26.04 3.65 -3.19
C SER A 409 25.86 3.99 -1.70
N LEU A 410 25.07 3.20 -0.96
CA LEU A 410 24.92 3.37 0.49
C LEU A 410 26.24 3.16 1.23
N PHE A 411 26.98 2.11 0.89
CA PHE A 411 28.26 1.77 1.52
C PHE A 411 29.33 2.78 1.13
N GLU A 412 29.31 3.25 -0.13
CA GLU A 412 30.17 4.36 -0.56
C GLU A 412 29.94 5.59 0.31
N LEU A 413 28.68 6.01 0.50
CA LEU A 413 28.35 7.16 1.37
C LEU A 413 28.91 6.95 2.78
N LEU A 414 28.66 5.78 3.38
CA LEU A 414 29.09 5.45 4.74
C LEU A 414 30.62 5.41 4.89
N ASN A 415 31.35 5.07 3.82
CA ASN A 415 32.82 5.08 3.82
C ASN A 415 33.42 6.49 4.00
N GLY A 416 32.68 7.54 3.63
CA GLY A 416 33.09 8.93 3.86
C GLY A 416 32.78 9.46 5.26
N LEU A 417 32.16 8.64 6.11
CA LEU A 417 31.80 8.99 7.48
C LEU A 417 32.66 8.21 8.49
N PRO A 418 32.82 8.71 9.73
CA PRO A 418 33.48 7.95 10.79
C PRO A 418 32.77 6.62 11.04
N LEU A 419 33.49 5.61 11.53
CA LEU A 419 32.94 4.28 11.82
C LEU A 419 32.32 3.55 10.59
N ALA A 420 32.79 3.85 9.38
CA ALA A 420 32.33 3.28 8.10
C ALA A 420 32.01 1.78 8.13
N THR A 421 32.93 0.94 8.63
CA THR A 421 32.70 -0.51 8.72
C THR A 421 31.53 -0.85 9.64
N ILE A 422 31.43 -0.19 10.80
CA ILE A 422 30.38 -0.46 11.79
C ILE A 422 29.01 -0.05 11.23
N THR A 423 28.93 1.11 10.58
CA THR A 423 27.69 1.63 10.00
C THR A 423 27.27 0.82 8.78
N SER A 424 28.23 0.32 7.99
CA SER A 424 27.97 -0.61 6.87
C SER A 424 27.40 -1.94 7.36
N VAL A 425 27.97 -2.51 8.42
CA VAL A 425 27.44 -3.72 9.06
C VAL A 425 26.05 -3.47 9.64
N LEU A 426 25.83 -2.32 10.27
CA LEU A 426 24.52 -1.91 10.76
C LEU A 426 23.50 -1.83 9.62
N ALA A 427 23.86 -1.23 8.48
CA ALA A 427 23.01 -1.15 7.30
C ALA A 427 22.65 -2.55 6.76
N ILE A 428 23.63 -3.47 6.66
CA ILE A 428 23.38 -4.87 6.27
C ILE A 428 22.38 -5.52 7.23
N VAL A 429 22.55 -5.35 8.54
CA VAL A 429 21.63 -5.88 9.55
C VAL A 429 20.22 -5.30 9.36
N VAL A 430 20.09 -3.98 9.16
CA VAL A 430 18.80 -3.32 8.87
C VAL A 430 18.13 -3.93 7.64
N ILE A 431 18.88 -4.17 6.55
CA ILE A 431 18.35 -4.78 5.32
C ILE A 431 17.86 -6.22 5.60
N VAL A 432 18.62 -7.02 6.34
CA VAL A 432 18.21 -8.39 6.74
C VAL A 432 16.92 -8.36 7.56
N PHE A 433 16.80 -7.47 8.54
CA PHE A 433 15.58 -7.35 9.34
C PHE A 433 14.38 -6.90 8.49
N PHE A 434 14.56 -5.95 7.58
CA PHE A 434 13.50 -5.57 6.64
C PHE A 434 13.08 -6.72 5.76
N PHE A 435 14.03 -7.51 5.26
CA PHE A 435 13.75 -8.69 4.45
C PHE A 435 12.85 -9.67 5.18
N VAL A 436 13.28 -10.09 6.38
CA VAL A 436 12.55 -11.10 7.18
C VAL A 436 11.16 -10.59 7.54
N THR A 437 11.05 -9.33 7.97
CA THR A 437 9.77 -8.72 8.37
C THR A 437 8.82 -8.57 7.18
N SER A 438 9.35 -8.21 6.00
CA SER A 438 8.55 -8.03 4.78
C SER A 438 8.04 -9.36 4.25
N SER A 439 8.87 -10.42 4.22
CA SER A 439 8.42 -11.74 3.78
C SER A 439 7.41 -12.37 4.74
N ASP A 440 7.60 -12.23 6.06
CA ASP A 440 6.63 -12.72 7.05
C ASP A 440 5.27 -12.01 6.89
N SER A 441 5.29 -10.68 6.76
CA SER A 441 4.06 -9.90 6.61
C SER A 441 3.38 -10.10 5.25
N GLY A 442 4.17 -10.18 4.17
CA GLY A 442 3.70 -10.42 2.81
C GLY A 442 3.03 -11.78 2.68
N SER A 443 3.71 -12.83 3.13
CA SER A 443 3.18 -14.19 3.10
C SER A 443 1.91 -14.35 3.96
N LEU A 444 1.82 -13.65 5.10
CA LEU A 444 0.59 -13.59 5.90
C LEU A 444 -0.58 -12.99 5.11
N VAL A 445 -0.38 -11.89 4.39
CA VAL A 445 -1.46 -11.25 3.62
C VAL A 445 -1.90 -12.14 2.47
N ILE A 446 -0.95 -12.72 1.73
CA ILE A 446 -1.27 -13.67 0.66
C ILE A 446 -2.08 -14.85 1.21
N ASP A 447 -1.68 -15.38 2.36
CA ASP A 447 -2.35 -16.50 3.01
C ASP A 447 -3.80 -16.16 3.38
N ILE A 448 -4.04 -14.97 3.95
CA ILE A 448 -5.38 -14.44 4.27
C ILE A 448 -6.23 -14.31 3.00
N LEU A 449 -5.69 -13.69 1.94
CA LEU A 449 -6.40 -13.54 0.66
C LEU A 449 -6.74 -14.90 0.03
N SER A 450 -5.80 -15.84 0.08
CA SER A 450 -5.98 -17.21 -0.46
C SER A 450 -6.95 -18.07 0.36
N SER A 451 -7.28 -17.62 1.59
CA SER A 451 -8.22 -18.25 2.51
C SER A 451 -9.58 -17.53 2.55
N GLY A 452 -9.89 -16.70 1.55
CA GLY A 452 -11.17 -15.97 1.47
C GLY A 452 -11.33 -14.83 2.49
N GLY A 453 -10.23 -14.35 3.08
CA GLY A 453 -10.23 -13.29 4.09
C GLY A 453 -10.26 -13.77 5.54
N GLU A 454 -10.04 -15.07 5.78
CA GLU A 454 -9.90 -15.61 7.14
C GLU A 454 -8.62 -15.08 7.82
N LEU A 455 -8.75 -14.54 9.03
CA LEU A 455 -7.64 -13.91 9.74
C LEU A 455 -6.72 -14.93 10.40
N GLU A 456 -7.26 -16.08 10.81
CA GLU A 456 -6.52 -17.17 11.44
C GLU A 456 -6.25 -18.32 10.47
N THR A 457 -5.21 -18.15 9.67
CA THR A 457 -4.80 -19.16 8.70
C THR A 457 -3.87 -20.24 9.29
N PRO A 458 -3.92 -21.49 8.78
CA PRO A 458 -3.03 -22.56 9.20
C PRO A 458 -1.55 -22.25 8.88
N LYS A 459 -0.63 -22.59 9.79
CA LYS A 459 0.80 -22.34 9.58
C LYS A 459 1.37 -22.95 8.30
N VAL A 460 0.82 -24.08 7.84
CA VAL A 460 1.29 -24.79 6.65
C VAL A 460 1.08 -23.98 5.37
N THR A 461 -0.05 -23.29 5.24
CA THR A 461 -0.35 -22.47 4.05
C THR A 461 0.49 -21.20 4.04
N ARG A 462 0.76 -20.62 5.22
CA ARG A 462 1.71 -19.51 5.36
C ARG A 462 3.14 -19.89 4.98
N VAL A 463 3.61 -21.05 5.43
CA VAL A 463 4.93 -21.57 5.04
C VAL A 463 5.01 -21.78 3.53
N TYR A 464 3.96 -22.32 2.91
CA TYR A 464 3.89 -22.47 1.45
C TYR A 464 4.11 -21.14 0.73
N TRP A 465 3.40 -20.08 1.12
CA TRP A 465 3.53 -18.76 0.49
C TRP A 465 4.89 -18.11 0.75
N SER A 466 5.42 -18.17 1.97
CA SER A 466 6.75 -17.63 2.30
C SER A 466 7.87 -18.33 1.53
N VAL A 467 7.82 -19.65 1.40
CA VAL A 467 8.78 -20.41 0.58
C VAL A 467 8.62 -20.08 -0.90
N LEU A 468 7.38 -19.95 -1.40
CA LEU A 468 7.15 -19.61 -2.81
C LEU A 468 7.67 -18.20 -3.16
N GLU A 469 7.50 -17.21 -2.29
CA GLU A 469 8.08 -15.87 -2.43
C GLU A 469 9.62 -15.94 -2.52
N GLY A 470 10.26 -16.63 -1.57
CA GLY A 470 11.72 -16.80 -1.55
C GLY A 470 12.25 -17.53 -2.77
N VAL A 471 11.55 -18.58 -3.23
CA VAL A 471 11.88 -19.32 -4.44
C VAL A 471 11.70 -18.46 -5.69
N ALA A 472 10.62 -17.68 -5.78
CA ALA A 472 10.40 -16.77 -6.90
C ALA A 472 11.52 -15.72 -6.99
N ALA A 473 11.89 -15.10 -5.86
CA ALA A 473 13.00 -14.17 -5.79
C ALA A 473 14.33 -14.83 -6.18
N ALA A 474 14.62 -16.04 -5.67
CA ALA A 474 15.83 -16.80 -6.01
C ALA A 474 15.92 -17.09 -7.51
N ILE A 475 14.84 -17.63 -8.08
CA ILE A 475 14.83 -18.01 -9.48
C ILE A 475 15.00 -16.79 -10.37
N LEU A 476 14.24 -15.71 -10.13
CA LEU A 476 14.33 -14.50 -10.96
C LEU A 476 15.69 -13.82 -10.84
N LEU A 477 16.32 -13.84 -9.66
CA LEU A 477 17.68 -13.32 -9.51
C LEU A 477 18.72 -14.16 -10.25
N VAL A 478 18.65 -15.49 -10.14
CA VAL A 478 19.61 -16.38 -10.80
C VAL A 478 19.43 -16.37 -12.31
N VAL A 479 18.18 -16.42 -12.77
CA VAL A 479 17.82 -16.45 -14.20
C VAL A 479 18.16 -15.15 -14.90
N GLY A 480 17.88 -14.01 -14.27
CA GLY A 480 18.14 -12.72 -14.92
C GLY A 480 19.63 -12.36 -15.00
N GLY A 481 20.51 -13.04 -14.25
CA GLY A 481 21.95 -12.80 -14.30
C GLY A 481 22.30 -11.32 -14.06
N ALA A 482 23.00 -10.69 -15.01
CA ALA A 482 23.32 -9.27 -14.96
C ALA A 482 22.06 -8.36 -15.02
N GLY A 483 20.95 -8.84 -15.59
CA GLY A 483 19.64 -8.17 -15.65
C GLY A 483 18.63 -8.69 -14.62
N SER A 484 19.10 -9.35 -13.56
CA SER A 484 18.28 -9.93 -12.48
C SER A 484 17.27 -8.96 -11.88
N LEU A 485 17.69 -7.71 -11.68
CA LEU A 485 16.83 -6.65 -11.17
C LEU A 485 15.73 -6.29 -12.17
N THR A 486 16.07 -6.16 -13.45
CA THR A 486 15.11 -5.87 -14.51
C THR A 486 14.04 -6.95 -14.61
N ALA A 487 14.39 -8.23 -14.45
CA ALA A 487 13.42 -9.33 -14.47
C ALA A 487 12.39 -9.22 -13.32
N LEU A 488 12.87 -8.94 -12.10
CA LEU A 488 12.01 -8.73 -10.93
C LEU A 488 11.09 -7.52 -11.12
N GLN A 489 11.67 -6.38 -11.50
CA GLN A 489 10.93 -5.14 -11.75
C GLN A 489 9.85 -5.34 -12.82
N THR A 490 10.19 -6.01 -13.94
CA THR A 490 9.26 -6.29 -15.04
C THR A 490 8.09 -7.15 -14.57
N ALA A 491 8.36 -8.20 -13.78
CA ALA A 491 7.31 -9.05 -13.23
C ALA A 491 6.33 -8.26 -12.34
N SER A 492 6.84 -7.34 -11.52
CA SER A 492 6.01 -6.46 -10.70
C SER A 492 5.18 -5.49 -11.56
N ILE A 493 5.78 -4.85 -12.56
CA ILE A 493 5.09 -3.89 -13.45
C ILE A 493 3.98 -4.60 -14.24
N VAL A 494 4.23 -5.78 -14.82
CA VAL A 494 3.25 -6.51 -15.63
C VAL A 494 2.06 -6.98 -14.78
N THR A 495 2.32 -7.50 -13.59
CA THR A 495 1.26 -7.99 -12.69
C THR A 495 0.43 -6.87 -12.09
N ALA A 496 0.99 -5.65 -11.98
CA ALA A 496 0.27 -4.46 -11.57
C ALA A 496 -0.75 -3.94 -12.61
N VAL A 497 -0.61 -4.28 -13.89
CA VAL A 497 -1.51 -3.79 -14.96
C VAL A 497 -2.97 -4.15 -14.67
N PRO A 498 -3.36 -5.44 -14.56
CA PRO A 498 -4.74 -5.79 -14.27
C PRO A 498 -5.20 -5.24 -12.92
N PHE A 499 -4.31 -5.16 -11.93
CA PHE A 499 -4.65 -4.66 -10.60
C PHE A 499 -4.95 -3.15 -10.60
N SER A 500 -4.23 -2.37 -11.40
CA SER A 500 -4.49 -0.93 -11.55
C SER A 500 -5.91 -0.64 -12.07
N VAL A 501 -6.41 -1.44 -13.01
CA VAL A 501 -7.79 -1.37 -13.52
C VAL A 501 -8.78 -1.69 -12.41
N ILE A 502 -8.52 -2.75 -11.64
CA ILE A 502 -9.35 -3.13 -10.48
C ILE A 502 -9.41 -1.97 -9.47
N MET A 503 -8.29 -1.31 -9.18
CA MET A 503 -8.23 -0.17 -8.25
C MET A 503 -9.02 1.04 -8.73
N VAL A 504 -8.98 1.36 -10.04
CA VAL A 504 -9.80 2.44 -10.60
C VAL A 504 -11.29 2.14 -10.47
N ILE A 505 -11.70 0.89 -10.75
CA ILE A 505 -13.09 0.45 -10.56
C ILE A 505 -13.47 0.52 -9.07
N ALA A 506 -12.56 0.12 -8.17
CA ALA A 506 -12.74 0.21 -6.73
C ALA A 506 -12.98 1.65 -6.26
N CYS A 507 -12.25 2.65 -6.78
CA CYS A 507 -12.52 4.05 -6.47
C CYS A 507 -13.97 4.45 -6.79
N VAL A 508 -14.46 4.12 -7.98
CA VAL A 508 -15.84 4.43 -8.41
C VAL A 508 -16.86 3.69 -7.53
N SER A 509 -16.62 2.41 -7.28
CA SER A 509 -17.45 1.56 -6.43
C SER A 509 -17.56 2.12 -5.00
N MET A 510 -16.43 2.50 -4.41
CA MET A 510 -16.37 3.09 -3.06
C MET A 510 -17.08 4.44 -2.98
N LEU A 511 -16.94 5.30 -4.00
CA LEU A 511 -17.69 6.56 -4.05
C LEU A 511 -19.21 6.33 -4.00
N ARG A 512 -19.72 5.27 -4.63
CA ARG A 512 -21.14 4.91 -4.58
C ARG A 512 -21.56 4.48 -3.17
N ALA A 513 -20.75 3.64 -2.50
CA ALA A 513 -21.02 3.22 -1.12
C ALA A 513 -20.98 4.40 -0.13
N PHE A 514 -19.98 5.27 -0.25
CA PHE A 514 -19.85 6.45 0.62
C PHE A 514 -21.02 7.42 0.48
N ARG A 515 -21.51 7.64 -0.76
CA ARG A 515 -22.67 8.49 -1.00
C ARG A 515 -23.93 7.96 -0.34
N TYR A 516 -24.14 6.64 -0.41
CA TYR A 516 -25.26 6.00 0.27
C TYR A 516 -25.15 6.18 1.78
N ASP A 517 -24.00 5.86 2.38
CA ASP A 517 -23.83 5.99 3.83
C ASP A 517 -23.99 7.42 4.32
N LEU A 518 -23.50 8.40 3.55
CA LEU A 518 -23.70 9.81 3.89
C LEU A 518 -25.18 10.23 3.82
N ALA A 519 -25.98 9.58 2.99
CA ALA A 519 -27.40 9.84 2.88
C ALA A 519 -28.22 9.14 3.99
N THR A 520 -27.77 7.98 4.47
CA THR A 520 -28.48 7.18 5.48
C THR A 520 -27.96 7.35 6.90
N THR A 521 -26.74 7.90 7.10
CA THR A 521 -26.23 8.15 8.45
C THR A 521 -27.13 9.19 9.14
N PRO A 522 -27.79 8.84 10.26
CA PRO A 522 -28.78 9.72 10.88
C PRO A 522 -28.13 11.01 11.37
N SER A 523 -28.36 12.11 10.65
CA SER A 523 -28.15 13.44 11.19
C SER A 523 -29.23 13.67 12.25
N LEU A 524 -28.84 14.11 13.46
CA LEU A 524 -29.77 14.56 14.51
C LEU A 524 -30.95 15.31 13.87
N MET A 525 -32.12 14.67 13.79
CA MET A 525 -33.32 15.30 13.23
C MET A 525 -33.72 16.42 14.18
N ARG A 526 -33.47 17.66 13.77
CA ARG A 526 -33.98 18.82 14.47
C ARG A 526 -35.40 19.07 13.98
N VAL A 527 -36.38 18.47 14.67
CA VAL A 527 -37.79 18.79 14.46
C VAL A 527 -37.98 20.24 14.93
N SER A 528 -38.11 21.18 14.00
CA SER A 528 -38.61 22.52 14.29
C SER A 528 -40.12 22.49 14.23
N GLU A 529 -40.80 22.86 15.32
CA GLU A 529 -42.24 23.09 15.28
C GLU A 529 -42.57 24.18 14.24
N PRO A 530 -43.70 24.06 13.51
CA PRO A 530 -44.16 25.11 12.61
C PRO A 530 -44.35 26.41 13.41
N GLU A 531 -43.82 27.53 12.91
CA GLU A 531 -44.14 28.86 13.43
C GLU A 531 -45.66 29.07 13.36
N GLY A 532 -46.35 28.91 14.50
CA GLY A 532 -47.79 29.11 14.57
C GLY A 532 -48.52 28.56 15.79
N LEU A 533 -47.94 27.65 16.57
CA LEU A 533 -48.67 27.01 17.68
C LEU A 533 -48.52 27.68 19.05
N ASN A 534 -47.55 28.58 19.23
CA ASN A 534 -47.50 29.44 20.42
C ASN A 534 -47.00 30.83 20.04
N GLY A 535 -47.82 31.86 20.31
CA GLY A 535 -47.60 33.26 19.95
C GLY A 535 -46.43 33.97 20.66
N GLN A 536 -45.35 33.26 20.98
CA GLN A 536 -44.14 33.86 21.51
C GLN A 536 -43.06 33.91 20.43
N ARG A 537 -42.83 35.12 19.89
CA ARG A 537 -41.63 35.44 19.11
C ARG A 537 -40.40 35.25 19.98
N VAL A 538 -39.76 34.09 19.89
CA VAL A 538 -38.41 33.92 20.44
C VAL A 538 -37.43 34.61 19.50
N SER A 539 -36.80 35.67 20.01
CA SER A 539 -35.73 36.42 19.34
C SER A 539 -34.67 35.47 18.78
N ARG A 540 -34.54 35.41 17.45
CA ARG A 540 -33.40 34.78 16.76
C ARG A 540 -32.10 35.40 17.29
N ARG A 541 -31.39 34.70 18.17
CA ARG A 541 -29.95 34.92 18.32
C ARG A 541 -29.27 34.20 17.18
N GLU A 542 -28.81 34.98 16.21
CA GLU A 542 -27.91 34.52 15.16
C GLU A 542 -26.63 33.99 15.81
N VAL A 543 -26.58 32.67 15.99
CA VAL A 543 -25.33 31.97 16.24
C VAL A 543 -24.56 32.03 14.92
N SER A 544 -23.45 32.76 14.95
CA SER A 544 -22.52 32.98 13.83
C SER A 544 -22.44 31.79 12.87
N ALA A 545 -22.80 32.03 11.61
CA ALA A 545 -22.89 31.08 10.51
C ALA A 545 -21.58 30.35 10.14
N THR A 546 -20.47 30.63 10.83
CA THR A 546 -19.13 30.09 10.55
C THR A 546 -18.85 28.70 11.13
N LEU A 547 -19.63 28.23 12.13
CA LEU A 547 -19.53 26.85 12.66
C LEU A 547 -20.70 25.95 12.21
N ALA A 548 -21.81 26.53 11.78
CA ALA A 548 -23.00 25.79 11.33
C ALA A 548 -22.83 25.13 9.95
N GLY A 549 -21.83 25.54 9.14
CA GLY A 549 -21.53 24.91 7.85
C GLY A 549 -21.09 23.44 7.92
N LEU A 550 -20.79 22.92 9.11
CA LEU A 550 -20.49 21.50 9.36
C LEU A 550 -21.73 20.65 9.66
N VAL A 551 -22.89 21.26 9.89
CA VAL A 551 -24.16 20.56 10.10
C VAL A 551 -25.18 21.14 9.11
N MET A 552 -25.23 20.57 7.91
CA MET A 552 -26.36 20.82 7.02
C MET A 552 -27.61 20.25 7.67
N VAL A 553 -28.60 21.12 7.89
CA VAL A 553 -29.99 20.69 8.03
C VAL A 553 -30.39 20.12 6.68
N HIS A 554 -30.60 18.80 6.61
CA HIS A 554 -31.06 18.16 5.39
C HIS A 554 -32.49 18.63 5.11
N GLN A 555 -32.68 19.38 4.02
CA GLN A 555 -34.03 19.69 3.53
C GLN A 555 -34.51 18.47 2.75
N ILE A 556 -35.47 17.74 3.32
CA ILE A 556 -36.15 16.63 2.67
C ILE A 556 -37.03 17.22 1.56
N ALA A 557 -36.93 16.68 0.33
CA ALA A 557 -37.73 17.14 -0.79
C ALA A 557 -39.23 16.89 -0.53
N PRO A 558 -40.14 17.79 -0.94
CA PRO A 558 -41.58 17.54 -0.84
C PRO A 558 -41.93 16.26 -1.63
N GLY A 559 -42.43 15.22 -0.95
CA GLY A 559 -42.84 13.96 -1.56
C GLY A 559 -41.93 12.75 -1.31
N SER A 560 -40.81 12.90 -0.61
CA SER A 560 -39.96 11.76 -0.19
C SER A 560 -40.23 11.30 1.26
N TYR A 561 -41.39 11.66 1.80
CA TYR A 561 -41.83 11.27 3.13
C TYR A 561 -43.34 11.03 3.12
N GLU A 562 -43.79 10.00 3.83
CA GLU A 562 -45.19 9.78 4.17
C GLU A 562 -45.41 10.10 5.65
N VAL A 563 -46.51 10.77 5.96
CA VAL A 563 -46.92 11.00 7.35
C VAL A 563 -48.10 10.08 7.60
N SER A 564 -47.95 9.14 8.53
CA SER A 564 -49.06 8.27 8.94
C SER A 564 -50.22 9.13 9.47
N PRO A 565 -51.42 9.05 8.87
CA PRO A 565 -52.55 9.89 9.27
C PRO A 565 -53.06 9.60 10.69
N ASP A 566 -52.81 8.40 11.20
CA ASP A 566 -53.32 7.96 12.51
C ASP A 566 -52.31 8.14 13.65
N THR A 567 -51.00 8.06 13.36
CA THR A 567 -49.93 8.12 14.38
C THR A 567 -49.06 9.37 14.29
N GLY A 568 -49.13 10.12 13.18
CA GLY A 568 -48.25 11.27 12.90
C GLY A 568 -46.79 10.88 12.63
N GLU A 569 -46.52 9.58 12.45
CA GLU A 569 -45.18 9.04 12.22
C GLU A 569 -44.68 9.42 10.82
N LEU A 570 -43.47 9.97 10.74
CA LEU A 570 -42.82 10.40 9.50
C LEU A 570 -41.97 9.25 8.93
N ILE A 571 -42.41 8.64 7.84
CA ILE A 571 -41.68 7.60 7.11
C ILE A 571 -40.93 8.29 5.97
N ILE A 572 -39.60 8.37 6.06
CA ILE A 572 -38.76 8.91 4.98
C ILE A 572 -38.34 7.74 4.10
N ALA A 573 -38.49 7.88 2.77
CA ALA A 573 -38.01 6.87 1.85
C ALA A 573 -36.47 6.83 1.87
N ASP A 574 -35.90 5.74 2.37
CA ASP A 574 -34.45 5.57 2.37
C ASP A 574 -33.92 5.46 0.93
N PRO A 575 -32.72 6.01 0.64
CA PRO A 575 -32.05 5.76 -0.63
C PRO A 575 -31.88 4.25 -0.88
N VAL A 576 -31.82 3.83 -2.15
CA VAL A 576 -31.56 2.41 -2.47
C VAL A 576 -30.14 2.03 -2.04
N ASP A 577 -30.02 1.02 -1.16
CA ASP A 577 -28.72 0.48 -0.73
C ASP A 577 -27.99 -0.16 -1.91
N PRO A 578 -26.80 0.32 -2.31
CA PRO A 578 -26.00 -0.34 -3.33
C PRO A 578 -25.56 -1.76 -2.92
N LEU A 579 -25.70 -2.14 -1.65
CA LEU A 579 -25.44 -3.47 -1.12
C LEU A 579 -26.71 -4.26 -0.77
N GLY A 580 -27.91 -3.70 -0.98
CA GLY A 580 -29.17 -4.37 -0.73
C GLY A 580 -29.47 -5.44 -1.77
N ASP A 581 -30.04 -6.57 -1.34
CA ASP A 581 -30.59 -7.56 -2.28
C ASP A 581 -31.74 -6.90 -3.06
N ALA A 582 -31.80 -7.11 -4.38
CA ALA A 582 -32.88 -6.57 -5.20
C ALA A 582 -34.23 -7.00 -4.62
N PRO A 583 -35.24 -6.12 -4.52
CA PRO A 583 -36.55 -6.52 -4.00
C PRO A 583 -37.06 -7.70 -4.82
N SER A 584 -37.29 -8.83 -4.15
CA SER A 584 -37.90 -10.01 -4.74
C SER A 584 -39.19 -9.58 -5.42
N SER A 585 -39.35 -9.92 -6.69
CA SER A 585 -40.51 -9.57 -7.50
C SER A 585 -41.83 -10.28 -7.08
N ASP A 586 -41.91 -10.84 -5.88
CA ASP A 586 -43.15 -11.37 -5.31
C ASP A 586 -43.79 -10.30 -4.42
N GLY A 587 -44.43 -9.35 -5.09
CA GLY A 587 -45.45 -8.52 -4.48
C GLY A 587 -46.77 -9.28 -4.42
N SER A 588 -46.92 -10.15 -3.43
CA SER A 588 -48.23 -10.57 -2.90
C SER A 588 -48.04 -11.34 -1.59
N ASP A 589 -48.83 -10.98 -0.59
CA ASP A 589 -49.03 -11.63 0.72
C ASP A 589 -48.20 -11.12 1.90
N GLU A 590 -48.45 -9.87 2.30
CA GLU A 590 -48.36 -9.49 3.71
C GLU A 590 -49.59 -8.70 4.20
N THR A 591 -50.77 -9.10 3.71
CA THR A 591 -52.08 -8.68 4.24
C THR A 591 -52.93 -9.91 4.55
N ASP A 592 -52.49 -10.75 5.50
CA ASP A 592 -53.41 -11.66 6.20
C ASP A 592 -52.78 -12.25 7.47
N ARG A 593 -52.50 -11.39 8.46
CA ARG A 593 -52.36 -11.80 9.87
C ARG A 593 -52.97 -10.75 10.79
N ALA A 594 -54.28 -10.59 10.66
CA ALA A 594 -55.11 -9.93 11.64
C ALA A 594 -56.50 -10.59 11.70
N ALA A 595 -56.55 -11.83 12.21
CA ALA A 595 -57.71 -12.46 12.87
C ALA A 595 -57.38 -13.93 13.19
N ASP A 596 -56.94 -14.18 14.42
CA ASP A 596 -57.40 -15.27 15.32
C ASP A 596 -56.54 -15.32 16.60
#